data_AF-A0A1W9XDU8-F1
#
_entry.id   AF-A0A1W9XDU8-F1
#
_cell.length_a   1.000
_cell.length_b   1.000
_cell.length_c   1.000
_cell.angle_alpha   90.00
_cell.angle_beta   90.00
_cell.angle_gamma   90.00
#
_symmetry.space_group_name_H-M   'P 1'
#
loop_
_entity.id
_entity.type
_entity.pdbx_description
1 polymer ?
#
loop_
_entity_poly.entity_id
_entity_poly.type
_entity_poly.pdbx_seq_one_letter_code
_entity_poly.pdbx_strand_id
1 'polypeptide(L)'
;MVKTYFIGGEVQADYEFFQGVQLVGGICYEYKNVFDIKSLANHNATGSPLEVGGITYPGLPFQYFHTGWTDISENGNWQDESDRSIFALYAQGVFDLKKLFSLTWGVENLSFTAGMRYDDYDDIGSSVNPRFGIVYAPTEKLRFKTLYGTAFRAPSSDELYIKNNPAWTGNRDLKPEELETLECFVGYDFTENIRSSLTYYKIKTENLIILSGREQKNAGQAESSGLEAEMRMGSGKYKYAYLNFTWQDVKNTTRTTVASEGGESRTQEDYCPGGIPEFYGNIGINYDFFDEHVIANLSLNYVGEGERSEEKKMGRRKLGTR
;
A
#
# COMPACT_ATOMS: atom_id res chain seq x y z
N MET A 1 17.04 9.48 19.88
CA MET A 1 17.77 8.31 19.35
C MET A 1 16.91 7.09 19.62
N VAL A 2 16.91 6.11 18.73
CA VAL A 2 16.25 4.82 18.90
C VAL A 2 17.11 3.76 18.23
N LYS A 3 17.17 2.57 18.81
CA LYS A 3 17.80 1.40 18.19
C LYS A 3 16.74 0.37 17.85
N THR A 4 17.02 -0.39 16.81
CA THR A 4 16.15 -1.48 16.39
C THR A 4 17.03 -2.66 15.98
N TYR A 5 16.64 -3.86 16.39
CA TYR A 5 17.17 -5.09 15.80
C TYR A 5 16.02 -5.94 15.26
N PHE A 6 16.33 -6.71 14.23
CA PHE A 6 15.43 -7.65 13.61
C PHE A 6 16.18 -8.95 13.32
N ILE A 7 15.51 -10.08 13.52
CA ILE A 7 15.98 -11.40 13.14
C ILE A 7 14.80 -12.18 12.59
N GLY A 8 15.01 -12.93 11.52
CA GLY A 8 13.97 -13.74 10.94
C GLY A 8 14.53 -14.85 10.07
N GLY A 9 13.66 -15.77 9.72
CA GLY A 9 13.98 -16.89 8.85
C GLY A 9 12.73 -17.41 8.15
N GLU A 10 12.94 -17.94 6.96
CA GLU A 10 11.90 -18.55 6.15
C GLU A 10 12.37 -19.94 5.69
N VAL A 11 11.45 -20.89 5.71
CA VAL A 11 11.63 -22.20 5.07
C VAL A 11 10.49 -22.39 4.08
N GLN A 12 10.84 -22.59 2.81
CA GLN A 12 9.91 -22.85 1.73
C GLN A 12 10.19 -24.22 1.11
N ALA A 13 9.12 -24.91 0.73
CA ALA A 13 9.14 -26.08 -0.13
C ALA A 13 8.33 -25.81 -1.40
N ASP A 14 8.84 -26.27 -2.54
CA ASP A 14 8.16 -26.26 -3.83
C ASP A 14 8.19 -27.69 -4.37
N TYR A 15 7.02 -28.20 -4.76
CA TYR A 15 6.87 -29.56 -5.23
C TYR A 15 5.81 -29.67 -6.32
N GLU A 16 6.17 -30.32 -7.42
CA GLU A 16 5.22 -30.76 -8.45
C GLU A 16 4.66 -32.13 -8.06
N PHE A 17 3.41 -32.17 -7.59
CA PHE A 17 2.77 -33.42 -7.14
C PHE A 17 2.46 -34.35 -8.31
N PHE A 18 1.86 -33.79 -9.36
CA PHE A 18 1.55 -34.47 -10.62
C PHE A 18 1.70 -33.45 -11.75
N GLN A 19 1.75 -33.94 -12.99
CA GLN A 19 1.84 -33.07 -14.15
C GLN A 19 0.74 -32.00 -14.14
N GLY A 20 1.15 -30.74 -14.10
CA GLY A 20 0.24 -29.60 -14.07
C GLY A 20 -0.32 -29.22 -12.69
N VAL A 21 0.19 -29.79 -11.60
CA VAL A 21 -0.13 -29.35 -10.22
C VAL A 21 1.17 -29.09 -9.47
N GLN A 22 1.47 -27.81 -9.28
CA GLN A 22 2.60 -27.34 -8.48
C GLN A 22 2.08 -26.76 -7.17
N LEU A 23 2.62 -27.22 -6.04
CA LEU A 23 2.34 -26.66 -4.73
C LEU A 23 3.60 -26.04 -4.16
N VAL A 24 3.47 -24.81 -3.68
CA VAL A 24 4.48 -24.12 -2.87
C VAL A 24 3.89 -23.84 -1.49
N GLY A 25 4.69 -24.02 -0.46
CA GLY A 25 4.28 -23.69 0.90
C GLY A 25 5.50 -23.44 1.78
N GLY A 26 5.30 -22.68 2.84
CA GLY A 26 6.39 -22.31 3.70
C GLY A 26 5.93 -21.73 5.02
N ILE A 27 6.90 -21.63 5.93
CA ILE A 27 6.76 -20.99 7.23
C ILE A 27 7.78 -19.86 7.34
N CYS A 28 7.39 -18.79 8.00
CA CYS A 28 8.25 -17.66 8.31
C CYS A 28 8.14 -17.32 9.80
N TYR A 29 9.25 -16.92 10.38
CA TYR A 29 9.29 -16.32 11.71
C TYR A 29 10.13 -15.05 11.65
N GLU A 30 9.62 -13.97 12.22
CA GLU A 30 10.35 -12.71 12.40
C GLU A 30 10.20 -12.25 13.85
N TYR A 31 11.27 -11.72 14.41
CA TYR A 31 11.28 -11.03 15.68
C TYR A 31 11.92 -9.65 15.51
N LYS A 32 11.25 -8.63 16.00
CA LYS A 32 11.68 -7.23 15.96
C LYS A 32 11.64 -6.65 17.36
N ASN A 33 12.66 -5.86 17.70
CA ASN A 33 12.69 -5.13 18.96
C ASN A 33 13.21 -3.70 18.76
N VAL A 34 12.51 -2.75 19.37
CA VAL A 34 12.78 -1.32 19.42
C VAL A 34 13.15 -0.97 20.86
N PHE A 35 14.37 -0.48 21.07
CA PHE A 35 14.97 -0.32 22.39
C PHE A 35 15.99 0.83 22.44
N ASP A 36 16.49 1.13 23.64
CA ASP A 36 17.46 2.21 23.91
C ASP A 36 16.96 3.56 23.36
N ILE A 37 15.69 3.84 23.62
CA ILE A 37 15.04 5.09 23.22
C ILE A 37 15.59 6.20 24.12
N LYS A 38 16.15 7.23 23.49
CA LYS A 38 16.67 8.42 24.19
C LYS A 38 16.10 9.71 23.64
N SER A 39 15.72 10.60 24.53
CA SER A 39 15.21 11.94 24.24
C SER A 39 16.12 12.99 24.85
N LEU A 40 16.62 13.90 24.00
CA LEU A 40 17.30 15.13 24.41
C LEU A 40 16.44 16.30 24.00
N ALA A 41 16.17 17.22 24.92
CA ALA A 41 15.39 18.42 24.64
C ALA A 41 15.92 19.59 25.46
N ASN A 42 15.67 20.81 24.97
CA ASN A 42 15.97 22.05 25.69
C ASN A 42 14.74 22.68 26.35
N HIS A 43 13.55 22.10 26.16
CA HIS A 43 12.29 22.50 26.77
C HIS A 43 11.35 21.30 26.94
N ASN A 44 10.38 21.38 27.86
CA ASN A 44 9.34 20.37 28.00
C ASN A 44 8.31 20.53 26.87
N ALA A 45 8.39 19.67 25.86
CA ALA A 45 7.42 19.57 24.75
C ALA A 45 6.51 18.34 24.87
N THR A 46 6.54 17.62 25.99
CA THR A 46 5.84 16.32 26.12
C THR A 46 4.31 16.45 26.17
N GLY A 47 3.81 17.66 26.40
CA GLY A 47 2.39 17.93 26.64
C GLY A 47 1.90 17.55 28.03
N SER A 48 2.76 16.96 28.86
CA SER A 48 2.49 16.57 30.26
C SER A 48 3.54 17.16 31.20
N PRO A 49 3.25 17.32 32.51
CA PRO A 49 4.28 17.70 33.46
C PRO A 49 5.46 16.73 33.46
N LEU A 50 6.68 17.25 33.46
CA LEU A 50 7.91 16.47 33.45
C LEU A 50 8.83 16.94 34.57
N GLU A 51 9.31 16.03 35.41
CA GLU A 51 10.29 16.35 36.45
C GLU A 51 11.71 16.14 35.90
N VAL A 52 12.55 17.18 36.02
CA VAL A 52 13.95 17.16 35.59
C VAL A 52 14.79 17.86 36.64
N GLY A 53 15.71 17.13 37.27
CA GLY A 53 16.60 17.68 38.30
C GLY A 53 15.88 18.23 39.54
N GLY A 54 14.76 17.62 39.93
CA GLY A 54 13.93 18.06 41.07
C GLY A 54 13.03 19.27 40.79
N ILE A 55 12.96 19.73 39.54
CA ILE A 55 12.05 20.81 39.10
C ILE A 55 10.98 20.18 38.21
N THR A 56 9.71 20.42 38.53
CA THR A 56 8.58 20.04 37.67
C THR A 56 8.33 21.13 36.64
N TYR A 57 8.51 20.80 35.36
CA TYR A 57 8.18 21.66 34.23
C TYR A 57 6.76 21.32 33.74
N PRO A 58 5.84 22.27 33.62
CA PRO A 58 4.49 22.00 33.13
C PRO A 58 4.51 21.55 31.67
N GLY A 59 3.50 20.78 31.28
CA GLY A 59 3.34 20.31 29.89
C GLY A 59 2.89 21.39 28.92
N LEU A 60 2.15 22.41 29.39
CA LEU A 60 1.73 23.59 28.64
C LEU A 60 1.58 24.80 29.59
N PRO A 61 1.98 26.02 29.20
CA PRO A 61 2.82 26.33 28.04
C PRO A 61 4.21 25.70 28.19
N PHE A 62 4.86 25.38 27.06
CA PHE A 62 6.18 24.76 27.08
C PHE A 62 7.23 25.66 27.74
N GLN A 63 8.07 25.08 28.60
CA GLN A 63 9.11 25.79 29.34
C GLN A 63 10.50 25.22 29.04
N TYR A 64 11.48 26.12 28.87
CA TYR A 64 12.88 25.74 28.70
C TYR A 64 13.44 25.12 29.99
N PHE A 65 14.27 24.09 29.83
CA PHE A 65 15.03 23.53 30.94
C PHE A 65 16.17 24.48 31.32
N HIS A 66 16.40 24.65 32.62
CA HIS A 66 17.44 25.54 33.14
C HIS A 66 18.86 25.15 32.68
N THR A 67 19.07 23.87 32.41
CA THR A 67 20.34 23.26 31.98
C THR A 67 20.57 23.32 30.47
N GLY A 68 19.63 23.87 29.69
CA GLY A 68 19.66 23.81 28.24
C GLY A 68 19.34 22.39 27.74
N TRP A 69 20.18 21.83 26.86
CA TRP A 69 20.00 20.46 26.37
C TRP A 69 20.09 19.47 27.52
N THR A 70 18.98 18.79 27.78
CA THR A 70 18.80 17.91 28.93
C THR A 70 18.32 16.54 28.46
N ASP A 71 18.89 15.49 29.03
CA ASP A 71 18.43 14.12 28.84
C ASP A 71 17.12 13.95 29.62
N ILE A 72 16.05 13.68 28.89
CA ILE A 72 14.72 13.46 29.44
C ILE A 72 14.25 12.03 29.19
N SER A 73 15.16 11.10 28.90
CA SER A 73 14.80 9.74 28.47
C SER A 73 14.02 8.95 29.52
N GLU A 74 14.21 9.27 30.81
CA GLU A 74 13.52 8.58 31.91
C GLU A 74 11.99 8.70 31.82
N ASN A 75 11.47 9.91 31.55
CA ASN A 75 10.02 10.18 31.58
C ASN A 75 9.49 10.95 30.35
N GLY A 76 10.38 11.44 29.50
CA GLY A 76 10.10 12.27 28.33
C GLY A 76 10.42 11.60 26.99
N ASN A 77 10.58 10.27 26.98
CA ASN A 77 10.68 9.52 25.74
C ASN A 77 9.40 9.66 24.90
N TRP A 78 9.58 9.83 23.60
CA TRP A 78 8.50 10.07 22.62
C TRP A 78 7.79 8.78 22.19
N GLN A 79 8.26 7.62 22.65
CA GLN A 79 7.69 6.31 22.37
C GLN A 79 8.11 5.33 23.47
N ASP A 80 7.31 4.28 23.68
CA ASP A 80 7.71 3.12 24.49
C ASP A 80 8.62 2.18 23.70
N GLU A 81 9.50 1.47 24.42
CA GLU A 81 10.17 0.31 23.85
C GLU A 81 9.14 -0.76 23.53
N SER A 82 9.39 -1.54 22.47
CA SER A 82 8.46 -2.56 22.01
C SER A 82 9.18 -3.72 21.36
N ASP A 83 8.59 -4.88 21.45
CA ASP A 83 8.96 -6.05 20.69
C ASP A 83 7.74 -6.62 19.97
N ARG A 84 8.02 -7.39 18.92
CA ARG A 84 7.01 -8.06 18.09
C ARG A 84 7.59 -9.33 17.52
N SER A 85 6.86 -10.42 17.71
CA SER A 85 7.09 -11.71 17.08
C SER A 85 6.00 -11.97 16.05
N ILE A 86 6.40 -12.39 14.86
CA ILE A 86 5.52 -12.67 13.74
C ILE A 86 5.76 -14.12 13.33
N PHE A 87 4.74 -14.95 13.39
CA PHE A 87 4.75 -16.27 12.77
C PHE A 87 3.85 -16.26 11.55
N ALA A 88 4.29 -16.86 10.45
CA ALA A 88 3.45 -17.01 9.28
C ALA A 88 3.54 -18.39 8.66
N LEU A 89 2.42 -18.85 8.11
CA LEU A 89 2.28 -20.08 7.35
C LEU A 89 1.56 -19.76 6.04
N TYR A 90 2.10 -20.20 4.92
CA TYR A 90 1.47 -20.03 3.62
C TYR A 90 1.49 -21.30 2.78
N ALA A 91 0.50 -21.41 1.91
CA ALA A 91 0.40 -22.44 0.89
C ALA A 91 -0.24 -21.85 -0.37
N GLN A 92 0.25 -22.27 -1.55
CA GLN A 92 -0.29 -21.89 -2.84
C GLN A 92 -0.17 -23.06 -3.81
N GLY A 93 -1.27 -23.37 -4.49
CA GLY A 93 -1.32 -24.30 -5.61
C GLY A 93 -1.48 -23.57 -6.93
N VAL A 94 -0.72 -24.01 -7.93
CA VAL A 94 -0.83 -23.61 -9.34
C VAL A 94 -1.26 -24.85 -10.13
N PHE A 95 -2.41 -24.75 -10.78
CA PHE A 95 -3.08 -25.82 -11.49
C PHE A 95 -3.14 -25.48 -12.99
N ASP A 96 -2.33 -26.14 -13.79
CA ASP A 96 -2.40 -26.12 -15.26
C ASP A 96 -3.52 -27.08 -15.71
N LEU A 97 -4.72 -26.52 -15.88
CA LEU A 97 -5.92 -27.29 -16.19
C LEU A 97 -5.86 -27.92 -17.58
N LYS A 98 -5.11 -27.30 -18.51
CA LYS A 98 -4.87 -27.88 -19.84
C LYS A 98 -4.10 -29.20 -19.72
N LYS A 99 -3.03 -29.24 -18.93
CA LYS A 99 -2.29 -30.49 -18.65
C LYS A 99 -3.13 -31.47 -17.84
N LEU A 100 -3.77 -31.01 -16.76
CA LEU A 100 -4.51 -31.86 -15.83
C LEU A 100 -5.65 -32.64 -16.50
N PHE A 101 -6.37 -31.99 -17.42
CA PHE A 101 -7.49 -32.61 -18.15
C PHE A 101 -7.12 -33.05 -19.58
N SER A 102 -5.83 -32.99 -19.94
CA SER A 102 -5.34 -33.33 -21.28
C SER A 102 -6.15 -32.65 -22.39
N LEU A 103 -6.46 -31.37 -22.21
CA LEU A 103 -7.29 -30.61 -23.15
C LEU A 103 -6.52 -30.42 -24.47
N THR A 104 -6.97 -31.10 -25.51
CA THR A 104 -6.37 -31.06 -26.85
C THR A 104 -6.96 -30.00 -27.77
N TRP A 105 -8.04 -29.32 -27.35
CA TRP A 105 -8.76 -28.38 -28.21
C TRP A 105 -8.52 -26.92 -27.78
N GLY A 106 -8.07 -26.10 -28.74
CA GLY A 106 -8.37 -24.67 -28.86
C GLY A 106 -7.92 -23.71 -27.76
N VAL A 107 -7.07 -24.10 -26.82
CA VAL A 107 -6.55 -23.23 -25.75
C VAL A 107 -5.03 -23.38 -25.59
N GLU A 108 -4.31 -22.27 -25.53
CA GLU A 108 -2.87 -22.26 -25.29
C GLU A 108 -2.54 -22.47 -23.83
N ASN A 109 -3.23 -21.75 -22.94
CA ASN A 109 -3.07 -21.85 -21.50
C ASN A 109 -4.41 -21.69 -20.79
N LEU A 110 -4.67 -22.58 -19.83
CA LEU A 110 -5.70 -22.39 -18.84
C LEU A 110 -5.13 -22.82 -17.50
N SER A 111 -4.84 -21.86 -16.63
CA SER A 111 -4.30 -22.11 -15.31
C SER A 111 -5.07 -21.38 -14.23
N PHE A 112 -5.18 -22.04 -13.08
CA PHE A 112 -5.78 -21.54 -11.87
C PHE A 112 -4.73 -21.51 -10.77
N THR A 113 -4.73 -20.47 -9.95
CA THR A 113 -3.90 -20.35 -8.77
C THR A 113 -4.81 -20.12 -7.58
N ALA A 114 -4.57 -20.85 -6.49
CA ALA A 114 -5.23 -20.62 -5.21
C ALA A 114 -4.17 -20.71 -4.11
N GLY A 115 -4.16 -19.74 -3.22
CA GLY A 115 -3.29 -19.75 -2.07
C GLY A 115 -3.91 -19.04 -0.88
N MET A 116 -3.33 -19.26 0.28
CA MET A 116 -3.63 -18.50 1.47
C MET A 116 -2.37 -18.31 2.31
N ARG A 117 -2.36 -17.24 3.09
CA ARG A 117 -1.35 -17.00 4.11
C ARG A 117 -2.02 -16.66 5.44
N TYR A 118 -1.57 -17.29 6.51
CA TYR A 118 -1.89 -16.95 7.88
C TYR A 118 -0.69 -16.24 8.50
N ASP A 119 -0.89 -15.09 9.11
CA ASP A 119 0.11 -14.36 9.89
C ASP A 119 -0.43 -14.16 11.31
N ASP A 120 0.40 -14.43 12.32
CA ASP A 120 0.11 -14.29 13.75
C ASP A 120 1.13 -13.36 14.38
N TYR A 121 0.64 -12.27 14.98
CA TYR A 121 1.43 -11.28 15.69
C TYR A 121 1.11 -11.37 17.18
N ASP A 122 2.14 -11.37 18.01
CA ASP A 122 1.97 -11.39 19.47
C ASP A 122 1.35 -10.10 20.05
N ASP A 123 1.45 -8.97 19.34
CA ASP A 123 0.98 -7.66 19.82
C ASP A 123 -0.34 -7.17 19.19
N ILE A 124 -0.69 -7.64 17.98
CA ILE A 124 -1.88 -7.15 17.23
C ILE A 124 -2.84 -8.28 16.77
N GLY A 125 -2.53 -9.53 17.08
CA GLY A 125 -3.33 -10.70 16.71
C GLY A 125 -3.03 -11.25 15.31
N SER A 126 -4.01 -11.91 14.69
CA SER A 126 -3.79 -12.72 13.48
C SER A 126 -4.56 -12.23 12.25
N SER A 127 -4.08 -12.55 11.06
CA SER A 127 -4.74 -12.29 9.76
C SER A 127 -4.67 -13.51 8.83
N VAL A 128 -5.73 -13.74 8.06
CA VAL A 128 -5.81 -14.78 7.01
C VAL A 128 -6.06 -14.12 5.67
N ASN A 129 -5.20 -14.40 4.69
CA ASN A 129 -5.20 -13.71 3.41
C ASN A 129 -5.26 -14.69 2.24
N PRO A 130 -6.46 -14.99 1.69
CA PRO A 130 -6.59 -15.79 0.48
C PRO A 130 -6.17 -15.02 -0.77
N ARG A 131 -5.71 -15.77 -1.78
CA ARG A 131 -5.37 -15.28 -3.12
C ARG A 131 -5.83 -16.27 -4.17
N PHE A 132 -6.52 -15.78 -5.18
CA PHE A 132 -6.96 -16.54 -6.34
C PHE A 132 -6.49 -15.87 -7.63
N GLY A 133 -6.19 -16.68 -8.64
CA GLY A 133 -5.81 -16.20 -9.95
C GLY A 133 -6.27 -17.15 -11.04
N ILE A 134 -6.75 -16.60 -12.15
CA ILE A 134 -7.04 -17.36 -13.37
C ILE A 134 -6.26 -16.72 -14.50
N VAL A 135 -5.57 -17.54 -15.28
CA VAL A 135 -4.95 -17.15 -16.54
C VAL A 135 -5.57 -17.98 -17.66
N TYR A 136 -6.08 -17.30 -18.67
CA TYR A 136 -6.72 -17.92 -19.83
C TYR A 136 -6.14 -17.32 -21.12
N ALA A 137 -5.48 -18.16 -21.91
CA ALA A 137 -4.97 -17.80 -23.22
C ALA A 137 -5.62 -18.73 -24.27
N PRO A 138 -6.71 -18.31 -24.94
CA PRO A 138 -7.33 -19.10 -26.00
C PRO A 138 -6.40 -19.26 -27.22
N THR A 139 -5.53 -18.29 -27.48
CA THR A 139 -4.58 -18.30 -28.59
C THR A 139 -3.23 -17.78 -28.10
N GLU A 140 -2.18 -17.91 -28.91
CA GLU A 140 -0.87 -17.36 -28.59
C GLU A 140 -0.90 -15.81 -28.47
N LYS A 141 -1.84 -15.17 -29.19
CA LYS A 141 -1.96 -13.72 -29.27
C LYS A 141 -2.79 -13.11 -28.16
N LEU A 142 -3.80 -13.81 -27.64
CA LEU A 142 -4.79 -13.25 -26.70
C LEU A 142 -4.65 -13.91 -25.34
N ARG A 143 -4.53 -13.09 -24.30
CA ARG A 143 -4.34 -13.53 -22.91
C ARG A 143 -5.25 -12.73 -21.98
N PHE A 144 -5.93 -13.42 -21.09
CA PHE A 144 -6.71 -12.86 -20.01
C PHE A 144 -6.11 -13.31 -18.68
N LYS A 145 -6.15 -12.43 -17.69
CA LYS A 145 -5.77 -12.76 -16.33
C LYS A 145 -6.71 -12.05 -15.36
N THR A 146 -7.23 -12.77 -14.39
CA THR A 146 -8.01 -12.20 -13.30
C THR A 146 -7.37 -12.62 -11.99
N LEU A 147 -7.09 -11.65 -11.12
CA LEU A 147 -6.57 -11.88 -9.77
C LEU A 147 -7.54 -11.31 -8.75
N TYR A 148 -7.77 -12.07 -7.69
CA TYR A 148 -8.42 -11.57 -6.49
C TYR A 148 -7.57 -11.96 -5.29
N GLY A 149 -7.42 -11.07 -4.32
CA GLY A 149 -6.77 -11.44 -3.07
C GLY A 149 -6.97 -10.39 -2.00
N THR A 150 -6.77 -10.83 -0.77
CA THR A 150 -6.73 -9.92 0.38
C THR A 150 -5.29 -9.76 0.87
N ALA A 151 -5.04 -8.64 1.53
CA ALA A 151 -3.81 -8.34 2.22
C ALA A 151 -4.13 -7.51 3.46
N PHE A 152 -3.13 -7.30 4.31
CA PHE A 152 -3.26 -6.41 5.45
C PHE A 152 -1.99 -5.60 5.66
N ARG A 153 -2.11 -4.51 6.41
CA ARG A 153 -0.97 -3.77 6.95
C ARG A 153 -1.05 -3.79 8.47
N ALA A 154 -0.08 -4.42 9.11
CA ALA A 154 0.10 -4.33 10.55
C ALA A 154 0.36 -2.85 10.97
N PRO A 155 -0.20 -2.38 12.10
CA PRO A 155 0.20 -1.11 12.69
C PRO A 155 1.71 -1.07 12.91
N SER A 156 2.31 0.07 12.59
CA SER A 156 3.70 0.36 12.88
C SER A 156 3.91 0.58 14.38
N SER A 157 5.16 0.43 14.84
CA SER A 157 5.52 0.71 16.24
C SER A 157 5.17 2.15 16.63
N ASP A 158 5.29 3.09 15.69
CA ASP A 158 4.95 4.50 15.89
C ASP A 158 3.44 4.71 16.13
N GLU A 159 2.60 4.05 15.34
CA GLU A 159 1.15 4.08 15.49
C GLU A 159 0.67 3.46 16.80
N LEU A 160 1.41 2.49 17.35
CA LEU A 160 1.05 1.78 18.59
C LEU A 160 1.59 2.46 19.86
N TYR A 161 2.85 2.91 19.83
CA TYR A 161 3.62 3.16 21.04
C TYR A 161 4.08 4.61 21.23
N ILE A 162 3.82 5.52 20.29
CA ILE A 162 4.19 6.94 20.47
C ILE A 162 3.44 7.53 21.66
N LYS A 163 4.18 8.24 22.51
CA LYS A 163 3.68 8.93 23.69
C LYS A 163 4.37 10.28 23.83
N ASN A 164 3.94 11.11 24.77
CA ASN A 164 4.60 12.40 25.04
C ASN A 164 4.78 13.29 23.79
N ASN A 165 3.85 13.20 22.82
CA ASN A 165 3.87 13.98 21.60
C ASN A 165 2.61 14.86 21.55
N PRO A 166 2.76 16.20 21.46
CA PRO A 166 1.65 17.14 21.50
C PRO A 166 0.76 17.04 20.26
N ALA A 167 1.31 16.59 19.12
CA ALA A 167 0.56 16.47 17.88
C ALA A 167 -0.34 15.23 17.88
N TRP A 168 0.16 14.09 18.34
CA TRP A 168 -0.57 12.82 18.35
C TRP A 168 0.09 11.78 19.26
N THR A 169 -0.67 10.77 19.67
CA THR A 169 -0.24 9.63 20.46
C THR A 169 -0.62 8.34 19.74
N GLY A 170 0.19 7.31 19.94
CA GLY A 170 -0.12 5.96 19.50
C GLY A 170 -1.27 5.35 20.31
N ASN A 171 -1.78 4.23 19.81
CA ASN A 171 -2.86 3.48 20.42
C ASN A 171 -2.54 1.98 20.32
N ARG A 172 -2.40 1.31 21.46
CA ARG A 172 -2.03 -0.12 21.51
C ARG A 172 -3.17 -1.05 21.10
N ASP A 173 -4.40 -0.54 21.01
CA ASP A 173 -5.58 -1.31 20.61
C ASP A 173 -5.82 -1.30 19.09
N LEU A 174 -4.86 -0.79 18.30
CA LEU A 174 -4.97 -0.78 16.85
C LEU A 174 -4.94 -2.19 16.28
N LYS A 175 -5.80 -2.39 15.28
CA LYS A 175 -5.88 -3.59 14.46
C LYS A 175 -5.15 -3.38 13.13
N PRO A 176 -4.82 -4.45 12.40
CA PRO A 176 -4.42 -4.35 11.00
C PRO A 176 -5.41 -3.56 10.13
N GLU A 177 -4.88 -2.81 9.17
CA GLU A 177 -5.65 -2.34 8.02
C GLU A 177 -5.85 -3.51 7.05
N GLU A 178 -7.01 -3.62 6.43
CA GLU A 178 -7.36 -4.73 5.53
C GLU A 178 -7.54 -4.22 4.10
N LEU A 179 -7.01 -4.95 3.14
CA LEU A 179 -7.05 -4.60 1.72
C LEU A 179 -7.64 -5.76 0.92
N GLU A 180 -8.57 -5.46 0.03
CA GLU A 180 -9.06 -6.38 -0.99
C GLU A 180 -8.73 -5.83 -2.37
N THR A 181 -8.15 -6.66 -3.23
CA THR A 181 -7.79 -6.29 -4.60
C THR A 181 -8.43 -7.23 -5.60
N LEU A 182 -9.10 -6.65 -6.60
CA LEU A 182 -9.53 -7.32 -7.82
C LEU A 182 -8.79 -6.69 -9.01
N GLU A 183 -8.13 -7.51 -9.82
CA GLU A 183 -7.42 -7.08 -11.03
C GLU A 183 -7.89 -7.93 -12.22
N CYS A 184 -8.22 -7.29 -13.33
CA CYS A 184 -8.61 -7.91 -14.58
C CYS A 184 -7.74 -7.37 -15.71
N PHE A 185 -6.96 -8.25 -16.33
CA PHE A 185 -6.03 -7.95 -17.40
C PHE A 185 -6.47 -8.62 -18.70
N VAL A 186 -6.31 -7.90 -19.81
CA VAL A 186 -6.35 -8.42 -21.17
C VAL A 186 -5.09 -7.98 -21.91
N GLY A 187 -4.43 -8.90 -22.58
CA GLY A 187 -3.26 -8.66 -23.41
C GLY A 187 -3.48 -9.22 -24.81
N TYR A 188 -3.07 -8.46 -25.83
CA TYR A 188 -3.17 -8.85 -27.22
C TYR A 188 -1.90 -8.54 -28.02
N ASP A 189 -1.38 -9.55 -28.71
CA ASP A 189 -0.28 -9.42 -29.67
C ASP A 189 -0.87 -9.26 -31.07
N PHE A 190 -0.92 -8.02 -31.56
CA PHE A 190 -1.42 -7.73 -32.91
C PHE A 190 -0.51 -8.34 -33.98
N THR A 191 0.80 -8.24 -33.76
CA THR A 191 1.87 -8.84 -34.55
C THR A 191 3.01 -9.26 -33.62
N GLU A 192 4.06 -9.90 -34.15
CA GLU A 192 5.28 -10.20 -33.37
C GLU A 192 5.96 -8.94 -32.82
N ASN A 193 5.68 -7.78 -33.41
CA ASN A 193 6.31 -6.51 -33.09
C ASN A 193 5.40 -5.56 -32.31
N ILE A 194 4.08 -5.80 -32.27
CA ILE A 194 3.10 -4.90 -31.67
C ILE A 194 2.28 -5.65 -30.63
N ARG A 195 2.42 -5.23 -29.38
CA ARG A 195 1.76 -5.83 -28.22
C ARG A 195 1.09 -4.74 -27.40
N SER A 196 -0.09 -5.02 -26.89
CA SER A 196 -0.81 -4.11 -26.00
C SER A 196 -1.50 -4.87 -24.88
N SER A 197 -1.69 -4.19 -23.77
CA SER A 197 -2.47 -4.68 -22.64
C SER A 197 -3.34 -3.59 -22.05
N LEU A 198 -4.43 -4.03 -21.42
CA LEU A 198 -5.31 -3.23 -20.61
C LEU A 198 -5.54 -3.95 -19.28
N THR A 199 -5.37 -3.24 -18.19
CA THR A 199 -5.63 -3.72 -16.83
C THR A 199 -6.69 -2.84 -16.19
N TYR A 200 -7.74 -3.45 -15.65
CA TYR A 200 -8.63 -2.82 -14.69
C TYR A 200 -8.26 -3.30 -13.30
N TYR A 201 -8.21 -2.40 -12.33
CA TYR A 201 -8.06 -2.77 -10.93
C TYR A 201 -9.10 -2.07 -10.06
N LYS A 202 -9.43 -2.73 -8.95
CA LYS A 202 -10.23 -2.19 -7.86
C LYS A 202 -9.64 -2.65 -6.53
N ILE A 203 -9.34 -1.69 -5.67
CA ILE A 203 -8.79 -1.88 -4.35
C ILE A 203 -9.78 -1.28 -3.36
N LYS A 204 -10.15 -2.06 -2.34
CA LYS A 204 -10.89 -1.58 -1.18
C LYS A 204 -10.00 -1.70 0.04
N THR A 205 -10.03 -0.68 0.89
CA THR A 205 -9.27 -0.68 2.13
C THR A 205 -10.19 -0.33 3.28
N GLU A 206 -10.18 -1.18 4.29
CA GLU A 206 -10.95 -1.05 5.51
C GLU A 206 -10.02 -0.97 6.73
N ASN A 207 -10.56 -0.50 7.86
CA ASN A 207 -9.82 -0.31 9.10
C ASN A 207 -8.58 0.58 8.95
N LEU A 208 -8.56 1.54 8.01
CA LEU A 208 -7.44 2.49 7.89
C LEU A 208 -7.20 3.20 9.21
N ILE A 209 -5.94 3.26 9.60
CA ILE A 209 -5.47 3.93 10.80
C ILE A 209 -5.45 5.42 10.49
N ILE A 210 -6.31 6.17 11.17
CA ILE A 210 -6.45 7.62 11.02
C ILE A 210 -6.29 8.30 12.37
N LEU A 211 -5.81 9.54 12.34
CA LEU A 211 -5.76 10.38 13.52
C LEU A 211 -7.16 10.89 13.88
N SER A 212 -7.67 10.51 15.05
CA SER A 212 -8.94 10.99 15.61
C SER A 212 -8.67 11.83 16.86
N GLY A 213 -8.79 13.15 16.71
CA GLY A 213 -8.33 14.09 17.73
C GLY A 213 -6.81 14.06 17.81
N ARG A 214 -6.27 13.47 18.90
CA ARG A 214 -4.82 13.25 19.08
C ARG A 214 -4.42 11.78 19.06
N GLU A 215 -5.35 10.85 18.89
CA GLU A 215 -5.08 9.41 19.02
C GLU A 215 -5.30 8.69 17.68
N GLN A 216 -4.45 7.71 17.37
CA GLN A 216 -4.63 6.86 16.19
C GLN A 216 -5.79 5.86 16.38
N LYS A 217 -6.64 5.68 15.37
CA LYS A 217 -7.77 4.73 15.40
C LYS A 217 -8.02 4.07 14.05
N ASN A 218 -8.39 2.79 14.06
CA ASN A 218 -8.95 2.11 12.89
C ASN A 218 -10.36 2.63 12.64
N ALA A 219 -10.49 3.60 11.76
CA ALA A 219 -11.78 4.20 11.44
C ALA A 219 -11.92 4.57 9.96
N GLY A 220 -10.81 4.74 9.24
CA GLY A 220 -10.87 5.15 7.84
C GLY A 220 -11.25 4.01 6.91
N GLN A 221 -11.83 4.39 5.77
CA GLN A 221 -12.08 3.50 4.63
C GLN A 221 -11.74 4.23 3.33
N ALA A 222 -11.22 3.49 2.36
CA ALA A 222 -10.94 4.01 1.04
C ALA A 222 -11.24 2.99 -0.07
N GLU A 223 -11.58 3.50 -1.24
CA GLU A 223 -11.71 2.73 -2.47
C GLU A 223 -10.85 3.39 -3.56
N SER A 224 -10.09 2.59 -4.30
CA SER A 224 -9.35 3.01 -5.47
C SER A 224 -9.70 2.09 -6.64
N SER A 225 -9.91 2.66 -7.82
CA SER A 225 -10.08 1.87 -9.04
C SER A 225 -9.51 2.60 -10.24
N GLY A 226 -9.04 1.85 -11.22
CA GLY A 226 -8.38 2.45 -12.37
C GLY A 226 -8.29 1.52 -13.57
N LEU A 227 -7.86 2.13 -14.67
CA LEU A 227 -7.56 1.49 -15.94
C LEU A 227 -6.12 1.85 -16.34
N GLU A 228 -5.35 0.84 -16.68
CA GLU A 228 -3.98 0.99 -17.18
C GLU A 228 -3.87 0.37 -18.55
N ALA A 229 -3.43 1.15 -19.53
CA ALA A 229 -3.22 0.68 -20.90
C ALA A 229 -1.75 0.83 -21.26
N GLU A 230 -1.18 -0.22 -21.82
CA GLU A 230 0.19 -0.26 -22.30
C GLU A 230 0.21 -0.70 -23.76
N MET A 231 1.08 -0.10 -24.56
CA MET A 231 1.35 -0.51 -25.92
C MET A 231 2.84 -0.40 -26.19
N ARG A 232 3.40 -1.45 -26.78
CA ARG A 232 4.78 -1.46 -27.27
C ARG A 232 4.78 -1.92 -28.72
N MET A 233 5.45 -1.14 -29.56
CA MET A 233 5.67 -1.46 -30.96
C MET A 233 7.17 -1.41 -31.25
N GLY A 234 7.77 -2.43 -31.85
CA GLY A 234 9.20 -2.38 -32.13
C GLY A 234 9.76 -3.59 -32.86
N SER A 235 10.86 -3.37 -33.56
CA SER A 235 11.61 -4.39 -34.29
C SER A 235 13.06 -4.36 -33.84
N GLY A 236 13.52 -5.46 -33.24
CA GLY A 236 14.85 -5.55 -32.67
C GLY A 236 15.00 -4.89 -31.29
N LYS A 237 16.25 -4.76 -30.85
CA LYS A 237 16.59 -4.36 -29.47
C LYS A 237 16.40 -2.87 -29.20
N TYR A 238 16.71 -2.03 -30.19
CA TYR A 238 16.79 -0.58 -30.01
C TYR A 238 15.78 0.23 -30.83
N LYS A 239 15.00 -0.38 -31.75
CA LYS A 239 13.95 0.32 -32.50
C LYS A 239 12.58 -0.02 -31.92
N TYR A 240 12.10 0.81 -31.01
CA TYR A 240 10.78 0.62 -30.42
C TYR A 240 10.14 1.93 -30.01
N ALA A 241 8.83 1.99 -30.07
CA ALA A 241 8.02 3.00 -29.43
C ALA A 241 7.13 2.36 -28.36
N TYR A 242 6.75 3.15 -27.38
CA TYR A 242 5.86 2.74 -26.31
C TYR A 242 4.88 3.85 -25.98
N LEU A 243 3.70 3.46 -25.50
CA LEU A 243 2.66 4.31 -24.97
C LEU A 243 2.11 3.65 -23.72
N ASN A 244 2.12 4.37 -22.60
CA ASN A 244 1.54 3.94 -21.33
C ASN A 244 0.57 4.99 -20.84
N PHE A 245 -0.54 4.54 -20.28
CA PHE A 245 -1.65 5.36 -19.83
C PHE A 245 -2.22 4.77 -18.55
N THR A 246 -2.52 5.63 -17.59
CA THR A 246 -3.23 5.29 -16.36
C THR A 246 -4.34 6.31 -16.14
N TRP A 247 -5.55 5.81 -15.95
CA TRP A 247 -6.65 6.56 -15.34
C TRP A 247 -6.99 5.92 -14.00
N GLN A 248 -7.23 6.74 -12.98
CA GLN A 248 -7.59 6.25 -11.65
C GLN A 248 -8.53 7.21 -10.92
N ASP A 249 -9.38 6.63 -10.09
CA ASP A 249 -10.28 7.32 -9.17
C ASP A 249 -10.07 6.77 -7.76
N VAL A 250 -9.89 7.67 -6.81
CA VAL A 250 -9.62 7.35 -5.40
C VAL A 250 -10.62 8.10 -4.53
N LYS A 251 -11.29 7.39 -3.65
CA LYS A 251 -12.31 7.92 -2.74
C LYS A 251 -12.02 7.50 -1.32
N ASN A 252 -12.11 8.45 -0.40
CA ASN A 252 -12.36 8.17 0.99
C ASN A 252 -13.85 7.85 1.15
N THR A 253 -14.15 6.69 1.73
CA THR A 253 -15.51 6.15 1.94
C THR A 253 -15.81 5.98 3.43
N THR A 254 -15.06 6.66 4.31
CA THR A 254 -15.15 6.53 5.77
C THR A 254 -16.52 6.92 6.32
N ARG A 255 -17.17 7.91 5.69
CA ARG A 255 -18.49 8.44 6.08
C ARG A 255 -18.57 8.85 7.55
N THR A 256 -17.56 9.58 8.03
CA THR A 256 -17.53 10.07 9.41
C THR A 256 -18.73 10.95 9.71
N THR A 257 -19.44 10.67 10.80
CA THR A 257 -20.52 11.52 11.30
C THR A 257 -19.98 12.53 12.31
N VAL A 258 -20.21 13.82 12.08
CA VAL A 258 -19.86 14.89 13.00
C VAL A 258 -21.14 15.50 13.55
N ALA A 259 -21.30 15.51 14.87
CA ALA A 259 -22.36 16.23 15.56
C ALA A 259 -21.91 17.66 15.84
N SER A 260 -22.73 18.63 15.44
CA SER A 260 -22.56 20.02 15.84
C SER A 260 -22.95 20.21 17.32
N GLU A 261 -22.43 21.27 17.95
CA GLU A 261 -22.80 21.63 19.34
C GLU A 261 -24.32 21.86 19.51
N GLY A 262 -25.05 22.16 18.43
CA GLY A 262 -26.51 22.30 18.41
C GLY A 262 -27.30 20.99 18.25
N GLY A 263 -26.63 19.83 18.20
CA GLY A 263 -27.25 18.51 18.08
C GLY A 263 -27.53 18.04 16.64
N GLU A 264 -27.25 18.84 15.61
CA GLU A 264 -27.34 18.37 14.22
C GLU A 264 -26.13 17.48 13.90
N SER A 265 -26.37 16.24 13.50
CA SER A 265 -25.34 15.34 12.97
C SER A 265 -25.28 15.39 11.44
N ARG A 266 -24.07 15.52 10.88
CA ARG A 266 -23.83 15.40 9.43
C ARG A 266 -22.88 14.25 9.15
N THR A 267 -23.26 13.39 8.20
CA THR A 267 -22.41 12.30 7.72
C THR A 267 -21.65 12.76 6.48
N GLN A 268 -20.34 12.56 6.47
CA GLN A 268 -19.49 12.87 5.34
C GLN A 268 -19.86 12.00 4.13
N GLU A 269 -20.07 12.62 2.97
CA GLU A 269 -20.18 11.90 1.69
C GLU A 269 -18.80 11.46 1.19
N ASP A 270 -18.78 10.42 0.35
CA ASP A 270 -17.56 9.91 -0.27
C ASP A 270 -16.86 11.04 -1.06
N TYR A 271 -15.55 11.18 -0.88
CA TYR A 271 -14.79 12.28 -1.49
C TYR A 271 -13.38 11.86 -1.90
N CYS A 272 -12.80 12.52 -2.89
CA CYS A 272 -11.42 12.28 -3.26
C CYS A 272 -10.48 12.92 -2.22
N PRO A 273 -9.54 12.17 -1.62
CA PRO A 273 -8.61 12.73 -0.63
C PRO A 273 -7.68 13.81 -1.22
N GLY A 274 -7.57 13.86 -2.55
CA GLY A 274 -6.81 14.87 -3.28
C GLY A 274 -5.32 14.56 -3.34
N GLY A 275 -4.59 15.32 -4.16
CA GLY A 275 -3.15 15.10 -4.37
C GLY A 275 -2.79 13.85 -5.17
N ILE A 276 -3.80 13.13 -5.67
CA ILE A 276 -3.65 11.97 -6.55
C ILE A 276 -4.13 12.39 -7.95
N PRO A 277 -3.24 12.42 -8.96
CA PRO A 277 -3.64 12.74 -10.32
C PRO A 277 -4.57 11.63 -10.84
N GLU A 278 -5.68 12.01 -11.45
CA GLU A 278 -6.60 11.05 -12.07
C GLU A 278 -6.03 10.44 -13.35
N PHE A 279 -5.09 11.14 -13.97
CA PHE A 279 -4.51 10.78 -15.25
C PHE A 279 -3.00 10.89 -15.20
N TYR A 280 -2.30 9.87 -15.68
CA TYR A 280 -0.89 9.95 -15.99
C TYR A 280 -0.61 9.10 -17.23
N GLY A 281 0.37 9.51 -18.03
CA GLY A 281 0.80 8.72 -19.17
C GLY A 281 2.18 9.13 -19.67
N ASN A 282 2.78 8.24 -20.42
CA ASN A 282 4.03 8.52 -21.11
C ASN A 282 4.05 7.88 -22.50
N ILE A 283 4.75 8.53 -23.40
CA ILE A 283 5.02 8.04 -24.74
C ILE A 283 6.49 8.22 -25.02
N GLY A 284 7.11 7.28 -25.70
CA GLY A 284 8.50 7.43 -26.10
C GLY A 284 8.86 6.59 -27.30
N ILE A 285 9.97 6.97 -27.91
CA ILE A 285 10.57 6.32 -29.06
C ILE A 285 12.06 6.15 -28.75
N ASN A 286 12.53 4.93 -28.97
CA ASN A 286 13.93 4.57 -28.97
C ASN A 286 14.31 4.15 -30.39
N TYR A 287 15.44 4.63 -30.86
CA TYR A 287 15.94 4.31 -32.19
C TYR A 287 17.47 4.21 -32.16
N ASP A 288 18.02 3.20 -32.82
CA ASP A 288 19.46 3.14 -33.10
C ASP A 288 19.81 3.73 -34.47
N PHE A 289 20.96 4.41 -34.49
CA PHE A 289 21.63 4.88 -35.69
C PHE A 289 22.97 4.16 -35.82
N PHE A 290 23.42 4.02 -37.07
CA PHE A 290 24.71 3.44 -37.42
C PHE A 290 24.89 2.03 -36.83
N ASP A 291 23.96 1.11 -37.10
CA ASP A 291 24.02 -0.29 -36.62
C ASP A 291 24.31 -0.39 -35.12
N GLU A 292 23.41 0.18 -34.30
CA GLU A 292 23.48 0.13 -32.83
C GLU A 292 24.64 0.91 -32.18
N HIS A 293 25.46 1.64 -32.93
CA HIS A 293 26.57 2.43 -32.36
C HIS A 293 26.10 3.72 -31.66
N VAL A 294 24.96 4.27 -32.07
CA VAL A 294 24.35 5.44 -31.42
C VAL A 294 22.88 5.14 -31.13
N ILE A 295 22.50 5.15 -29.85
CA ILE A 295 21.13 4.92 -29.42
C ILE A 295 20.55 6.26 -28.96
N ALA A 296 19.47 6.69 -29.59
CA ALA A 296 18.72 7.86 -29.17
C ALA A 296 17.38 7.47 -28.55
N ASN A 297 17.01 8.18 -27.49
CA ASN A 297 15.73 8.04 -26.82
C ASN A 297 15.06 9.42 -26.75
N LEU A 298 13.77 9.45 -27.07
CA LEU A 298 12.91 10.61 -26.85
C LEU A 298 11.69 10.14 -26.08
N SER A 299 11.35 10.82 -24.99
CA SER A 299 10.16 10.51 -24.19
C SER A 299 9.43 11.78 -23.77
N LEU A 300 8.11 11.67 -23.65
CA LEU A 300 7.21 12.67 -23.11
C LEU A 300 6.43 12.04 -21.98
N ASN A 301 6.39 12.72 -20.84
CA ASN A 301 5.62 12.32 -19.66
C ASN A 301 4.58 13.39 -19.38
N TYR A 302 3.34 12.99 -19.13
CA TYR A 302 2.25 13.88 -18.76
C TYR A 302 1.60 13.40 -17.47
N VAL A 303 1.51 14.29 -16.49
CA VAL A 303 0.80 14.09 -15.23
C VAL A 303 -0.36 15.08 -15.23
N GLY A 304 -1.59 14.59 -15.08
CA GLY A 304 -2.77 15.42 -14.94
C GLY A 304 -2.80 16.16 -13.61
N GLU A 305 -3.73 17.09 -13.46
CA GLU A 305 -3.91 17.82 -12.21
C GLU A 305 -4.42 16.88 -11.10
N GLY A 306 -3.74 16.90 -9.95
CA GLY A 306 -4.26 16.32 -8.71
C GLY A 306 -5.00 17.40 -7.94
N GLU A 307 -6.32 17.52 -8.14
CA GLU A 307 -7.13 18.50 -7.41
C GLU A 307 -7.04 18.27 -5.88
N ARG A 308 -7.12 19.36 -5.10
CA ARG A 308 -7.25 19.25 -3.64
C ARG A 308 -8.64 18.73 -3.27
N SER A 309 -8.74 18.00 -2.15
CA SER A 309 -9.99 17.36 -1.66
C SER A 309 -11.23 18.28 -1.67
N GLU A 310 -11.06 19.60 -1.49
CA GLU A 310 -12.17 20.56 -1.47
C GLU A 310 -12.68 20.98 -2.86
N GLU A 311 -11.84 20.94 -3.90
CA GLU A 311 -12.21 21.41 -5.25
C GLU A 311 -13.09 20.39 -5.98
N LYS A 312 -12.88 19.07 -5.78
CA LYS A 312 -13.77 18.04 -6.33
C LYS A 312 -15.19 18.09 -5.76
N LYS A 313 -15.38 18.59 -4.52
CA LYS A 313 -16.73 18.76 -3.93
C LYS A 313 -17.49 19.92 -4.55
N MET A 314 -16.79 20.97 -4.95
CA MET A 314 -17.39 22.10 -5.66
C MET A 314 -17.31 21.88 -7.16
N GLY A 315 -18.08 20.92 -7.68
CA GLY A 315 -18.22 20.70 -9.11
C GLY A 315 -18.39 22.03 -9.85
N ARG A 316 -17.33 22.45 -10.55
CA ARG A 316 -17.19 23.66 -11.38
C ARG A 316 -18.35 24.66 -11.27
N ARG A 317 -18.55 25.29 -10.12
CA ARG A 317 -19.21 26.60 -10.11
C ARG A 317 -18.14 27.58 -10.57
N LYS A 318 -18.07 27.79 -11.89
CA LYS A 318 -17.47 29.00 -12.44
C LYS A 318 -18.08 30.16 -11.65
N LEU A 319 -17.28 30.77 -10.78
CA LEU A 319 -17.56 32.07 -10.22
C LEU A 319 -17.69 33.00 -11.43
N GLY A 320 -18.93 33.22 -11.86
CA GLY A 320 -19.25 34.26 -12.81
C GLY A 320 -18.81 35.57 -12.19
N THR A 321 -17.75 36.15 -12.76
CA THR A 321 -17.41 37.55 -12.58
C THR A 321 -18.66 38.39 -12.87
N ARG A 322 -19.10 39.14 -11.87
CA ARG A 322 -19.88 40.36 -12.09
C ARG A 322 -18.97 41.55 -11.85
#